data_AF-A0A8J2QXN7-F1
#
_entry.id   AF-A0A8J2QXN7-F1
#
_cell.length_a   1.000
_cell.length_b   1.000
_cell.length_c   1.000
_cell.angle_alpha   90.00
_cell.angle_beta   90.00
_cell.angle_gamma   90.00
#
_symmetry.space_group_name_H-M   'P 1'
#
loop_
_entity.id
_entity.type
_entity.pdbx_description
1 polymer ?
#
loop_
_entity_poly.entity_id
_entity_poly.type
_entity_poly.pdbx_seq_one_letter_code
_entity_poly.pdbx_strand_id
1 'polypeptide(L)'
;MAKAGFPVTTEQLIVSVEQYLKEIKRPCVLFNHGRPGRTWVKAIIRRNPTISKRISQDLTASRAKVTGDHLSEWYKRVYKELEDSVQA
;
A
#
# COMPACT_ATOMS: atom_id res chain seq x y z
N MET A 1 -0.10 -4.20 7.05
CA MET A 1 -0.82 -3.06 6.38
C MET A 1 -1.70 -3.46 5.18
N ALA A 2 -1.15 -4.05 4.10
CA ALA A 2 -1.94 -4.39 2.89
C ALA A 2 -3.04 -5.46 3.14
N LYS A 3 -2.83 -6.36 4.11
CA LYS A 3 -3.80 -7.38 4.55
C LYS A 3 -4.94 -6.81 5.42
N ALA A 4 -4.71 -5.66 6.06
CA ALA A 4 -5.68 -4.98 6.92
C ALA A 4 -6.69 -4.12 6.13
N GLY A 5 -6.54 -4.02 4.81
CA GLY A 5 -7.49 -3.29 3.95
C GLY A 5 -7.12 -1.83 3.68
N PHE A 6 -5.88 -1.42 3.94
CA PHE A 6 -5.35 -0.11 3.56
C PHE A 6 -4.58 -0.23 2.24
N PRO A 7 -5.23 -0.05 1.07
CA PRO A 7 -4.52 -0.05 -0.19
C PRO A 7 -3.63 1.19 -0.30
N VAL A 8 -2.37 0.99 -0.67
CA VAL A 8 -1.49 2.10 -1.07
C VAL A 8 -1.81 2.45 -2.52
N THR A 9 -2.14 3.71 -2.78
CA THR A 9 -2.43 4.16 -4.14
C THR A 9 -1.15 4.23 -4.96
N THR A 10 -1.30 4.17 -6.29
CA THR A 10 -0.14 4.32 -7.19
C THR A 10 0.55 5.68 -7.01
N GLU A 11 -0.19 6.73 -6.68
CA GLU A 11 0.35 8.06 -6.42
C GLU A 11 1.16 8.10 -5.14
N GLN A 12 0.65 7.51 -4.05
CA GLN A 12 1.38 7.37 -2.80
C GLN A 12 2.71 6.64 -3.00
N LEU A 13 2.70 5.55 -3.79
CA LEU A 13 3.93 4.82 -4.13
C LEU A 13 4.94 5.71 -4.87
N ILE A 14 4.49 6.50 -5.84
CA ILE A 14 5.37 7.41 -6.59
C ILE A 14 5.96 8.47 -5.66
N VAL A 15 5.16 9.07 -4.79
CA VAL A 15 5.59 10.12 -3.84
C VAL A 15 6.59 9.55 -2.83
N SER A 16 6.32 8.38 -2.24
CA SER A 16 7.25 7.73 -1.30
C SER A 16 8.60 7.44 -1.95
N VAL A 17 8.60 6.92 -3.18
CA VAL A 17 9.84 6.65 -3.91
C VAL A 17 10.58 7.94 -4.26
N GLU A 18 9.87 8.99 -4.69
CA GLU A 18 10.48 10.30 -4.96
C GLU A 18 11.15 10.89 -3.71
N GLN A 19 10.49 10.81 -2.55
CA GLN A 19 11.06 11.25 -1.28
C GLN A 19 12.29 10.44 -0.89
N TYR A 20 12.22 9.12 -1.00
CA TYR A 20 13.35 8.22 -0.74
C TYR A 20 14.56 8.53 -1.64
N LEU A 21 14.32 8.86 -2.91
CA LEU A 21 15.39 9.25 -3.84
C LEU A 21 16.01 10.61 -3.49
N LYS A 22 15.22 11.56 -2.99
CA LYS A 22 15.72 12.85 -2.48
C LYS A 22 16.61 12.65 -1.26
N GLU A 23 16.23 11.77 -0.34
CA GLU A 23 16.98 11.48 0.88
C GLU A 23 18.35 10.85 0.59
N ILE A 24 18.42 9.93 -0.38
CA ILE A 24 19.67 9.25 -0.75
C ILE A 24 20.59 10.14 -1.60
N LYS A 25 20.13 11.33 -2.02
CA LYS A 25 20.87 12.27 -2.90
C LYS A 25 21.46 11.59 -4.14
N ARG A 26 20.83 10.51 -4.63
CA ARG A 26 21.30 9.81 -5.82
C ARG A 26 20.72 10.53 -7.03
N PRO A 27 21.55 11.05 -7.95
CA PRO A 27 21.04 11.60 -9.20
C PRO A 27 20.46 10.45 -10.01
N CYS A 28 19.15 10.24 -9.92
CA CYS A 28 18.46 9.21 -10.69
C CYS A 28 18.30 9.67 -12.13
N VAL A 29 19.37 9.50 -12.91
CA VAL A 29 19.44 9.76 -14.36
C VAL A 29 18.36 8.97 -15.14
N LEU A 30 17.80 7.92 -14.53
CA LEU A 30 16.79 7.04 -15.11
C LEU A 30 15.35 7.60 -15.03
N PHE A 31 15.11 8.65 -14.25
CA PHE A 31 13.78 9.25 -14.09
C PHE A 31 13.82 10.73 -14.47
N ASN A 32 12.96 11.17 -15.39
CA ASN A 32 12.77 12.60 -15.66
C ASN A 32 12.38 13.31 -14.35
N HIS A 33 13.25 14.20 -13.88
CA HIS A 33 13.10 14.95 -12.61
C HIS A 33 12.99 14.08 -11.34
N GLY A 34 13.54 12.86 -11.34
CA GLY A 34 13.53 11.98 -10.16
C GLY A 34 12.18 11.34 -9.82
N ARG A 35 11.17 11.52 -10.69
CA ARG A 35 9.82 10.96 -10.49
C ARG A 35 9.61 9.67 -11.29
N PRO A 36 9.28 8.55 -10.64
CA PRO A 36 8.95 7.31 -11.35
C PRO A 36 7.75 7.47 -12.28
N GLY A 37 7.95 7.12 -13.56
CA GLY A 37 6.89 7.18 -14.56
C GLY A 37 5.93 5.98 -14.52
N ARG A 38 4.82 6.06 -15.27
CA ARG A 38 3.80 4.99 -15.37
C ARG A 38 4.40 3.63 -15.76
N THR A 39 5.39 3.61 -16.65
CA THR A 39 6.06 2.38 -17.10
C THR A 39 6.84 1.70 -15.97
N TRP A 40 7.51 2.49 -15.13
CA TRP A 40 8.23 1.98 -13.97
C TRP A 40 7.27 1.36 -12.95
N VAL A 41 6.15 2.03 -12.67
CA VAL A 41 5.10 1.49 -11.80
C VAL A 41 4.57 0.15 -12.32
N LYS A 42 4.31 0.02 -13.63
CA LYS A 42 3.90 -1.27 -14.20
C LYS A 42 4.98 -2.34 -14.02
N ALA A 43 6.25 -1.99 -14.23
CA ALA A 43 7.36 -2.92 -14.10
C ALA A 43 7.60 -3.37 -12.64
N ILE A 44 7.49 -2.48 -11.65
CA ILE A 44 7.69 -2.81 -10.24
C ILE A 44 6.58 -3.72 -9.71
N ILE A 45 5.32 -3.46 -10.10
CA ILE A 45 4.17 -4.31 -9.76
C ILE A 45 4.33 -5.69 -10.40
N ARG A 46 4.77 -5.77 -11.67
CA ARG A 46 5.02 -7.05 -12.34
C ARG A 46 6.13 -7.87 -11.67
N ARG A 47 7.17 -7.22 -11.13
CA ARG A 47 8.30 -7.89 -10.48
C ARG A 47 8.03 -8.28 -9.03
N ASN A 48 7.06 -7.64 -8.37
CA ASN A 48 6.71 -7.88 -6.97
C ASN A 48 5.27 -8.37 -6.88
N PRO A 49 5.01 -9.69 -6.98
CA PRO A 49 3.66 -10.25 -6.95
C PRO A 49 2.94 -10.03 -5.60
N THR A 50 3.66 -9.64 -4.56
CA THR A 50 3.11 -9.20 -3.27
C THR A 50 2.38 -7.85 -3.35
N ILE A 51 2.66 -7.04 -4.37
CA ILE A 51 2.04 -5.73 -4.60
C ILE A 51 0.95 -5.91 -5.66
N SER A 52 -0.31 -5.75 -5.26
CA SER A 52 -1.45 -5.82 -6.18
C SER A 52 -2.26 -4.54 -6.15
N LYS A 53 -2.71 -4.09 -7.33
CA LYS A 53 -3.68 -3.01 -7.44
C LYS A 53 -5.03 -3.54 -6.97
N ARG A 54 -5.56 -2.96 -5.90
CA ARG A 54 -6.92 -3.25 -5.44
C ARG A 54 -7.87 -2.22 -6.02
N ILE A 55 -8.91 -2.70 -6.71
CA ILE A 55 -10.08 -1.91 -7.06
C ILE A 55 -10.98 -1.92 -5.82
N SER A 56 -11.58 -0.79 -5.46
CA SER A 56 -12.60 -0.72 -4.42
C SER A 56 -13.71 -1.70 -4.77
N GLN A 57 -13.90 -2.74 -3.96
CA GLN A 57 -15.03 -3.64 -4.12
C GLN A 57 -16.28 -2.95 -3.58
N ASP A 58 -17.40 -3.05 -4.31
CA ASP A 58 -18.69 -2.62 -3.80
C ASP A 58 -19.01 -3.34 -2.48
N LEU A 59 -19.62 -2.59 -1.56
CA LEU A 59 -20.03 -3.12 -0.25
C LEU A 59 -21.12 -4.17 -0.45
N THR A 60 -20.75 -5.45 -0.34
CA THR A 60 -21.73 -6.54 -0.29
C THR A 60 -22.61 -6.41 0.96
N ALA A 61 -23.86 -6.89 0.88
CA ALA A 61 -24.83 -6.80 1.98
C ALA A 61 -24.31 -7.39 3.32
N SER A 62 -23.43 -8.40 3.24
CA SER A 62 -22.74 -8.95 4.41
C SER A 62 -21.76 -7.97 5.06
N ARG A 63 -21.09 -7.10 4.27
CA ARG A 63 -20.23 -6.01 4.77
C ARG A 63 -21.02 -4.80 5.26
N ALA A 64 -22.27 -4.63 4.81
CA ALA A 64 -23.16 -3.61 5.35
C ALA A 64 -23.71 -4.00 6.74
N LYS A 65 -23.85 -5.30 7.01
CA LYS A 65 -24.33 -5.86 8.27
C LYS A 65 -23.21 -6.06 9.30
N VAL A 66 -22.43 -5.01 9.57
CA VAL A 66 -21.40 -5.04 10.63
C VAL A 66 -22.07 -5.05 12.00
N THR A 67 -21.74 -6.02 12.84
CA THR A 67 -22.14 -6.08 14.26
C THR A 67 -21.00 -5.61 15.15
N GLY A 68 -21.28 -5.31 16.43
CA GLY A 68 -20.25 -4.90 17.40
C GLY A 68 -19.13 -5.92 17.57
N ASP A 69 -19.45 -7.21 17.46
CA ASP A 69 -18.47 -8.30 17.53
C ASP A 69 -17.52 -8.30 16.32
N HIS A 70 -18.05 -8.06 15.11
CA HIS A 70 -17.25 -7.93 13.90
C HIS A 70 -16.28 -6.74 13.96
N LEU A 71 -16.72 -5.61 14.52
CA LEU A 71 -15.83 -4.47 14.76
C LEU A 71 -14.75 -4.83 15.78
N SER A 72 -15.11 -5.61 16.80
CA SER A 72 -14.18 -6.04 17.83
C SER A 72 -13.08 -6.98 17.35
N GLU A 73 -13.45 -7.95 16.53
CA GLU A 73 -12.48 -8.82 15.88
C GLU A 73 -11.59 -8.05 14.89
N TRP A 74 -12.17 -7.08 14.17
CA TRP A 74 -11.42 -6.27 13.22
C TRP A 74 -10.32 -5.44 13.89
N TYR A 75 -10.62 -4.68 14.96
CA TYR A 75 -9.57 -3.86 15.59
C TYR A 75 -8.48 -4.74 16.21
N LYS A 76 -8.83 -5.88 16.85
CA LYS A 76 -7.85 -6.83 17.40
C LYS A 76 -6.88 -7.32 16.34
N ARG A 77 -7.40 -7.66 15.17
CA ARG A 77 -6.59 -8.09 14.02
C ARG A 77 -5.69 -6.97 13.50
N VAL A 78 -6.17 -5.73 13.48
CA VAL A 78 -5.36 -4.56 13.06
C VAL A 78 -4.24 -4.28 14.05
N TYR A 79 -4.51 -4.29 15.35
CA TYR A 79 -3.50 -4.09 16.39
C TYR A 79 -2.40 -5.15 16.33
N LYS A 80 -2.78 -6.43 16.16
CA LYS A 80 -1.82 -7.51 16.02
C LYS A 80 -0.88 -7.32 14.82
N GLU A 81 -1.43 -6.94 13.66
CA GLU A 81 -0.63 -6.67 12.45
C GLU A 81 0.30 -5.45 12.63
N LEU A 82 -0.11 -4.46 13.43
CA LEU A 82 0.72 -3.30 13.77
C LEU A 82 1.90 -3.70 14.66
N GLU A 83 1.66 -4.51 15.69
CA GLU A 83 2.72 -5.05 16.57
C GLU A 83 3.73 -5.87 15.77
N ASP A 84 3.27 -6.79 14.92
CA ASP A 84 4.12 -7.60 14.05
C ASP A 84 4.99 -6.75 13.11
N SER A 85 4.50 -5.58 12.69
CA SER A 85 5.22 -4.66 11.79
C SER A 85 6.25 -3.77 12.52
N VAL A 86 6.20 -3.70 13.85
CA VAL A 86 7.13 -2.90 14.68
C VAL A 86 8.32 -3.73 15.16
N GLN A 87 8.19 -5.06 15.20
CA GLN A 87 9.24 -5.99 15.64
C GLN A 87 10.11 -6.56 14.49
N ALA A 88 9.79 -6.27 13.23
CA ALA A 88 10.52 -6.71 12.03
C ALA A 88 11.33 -5.57 11.40
#